data_AF-X0RDN3-F1
#
_entry.id   AF-X0RDN3-F1
#
_cell.length_a   1.000
_cell.length_b   1.000
_cell.length_c   1.000
_cell.angle_alpha   90.00
_cell.angle_beta   90.00
_cell.angle_gamma   90.00
#
_symmetry.space_group_name_H-M   'P 1'
#
loop_
_entity.id
_entity.type
_entity.pdbx_description
1 polymer ?
#
loop_
_entity_poly.entity_id
_entity_poly.type
_entity_poly.pdbx_seq_one_letter_code
_entity_poly.pdbx_strand_id
1 'polypeptide(L)' 'MVDPESPDALSGGDQADDLLTRAVAEALVAGMSWAQIAAQLGVPPPTGPDHAAVTDQEWQETIVTQENARAPRLNDQT' A
#
# COMPACT_ATOMS: atom_id res chain seq x y z
N MET A 1 18.69 -34.34 3.38
CA MET A 1 18.70 -33.47 2.19
C MET A 1 17.70 -32.38 2.52
N VAL A 2 18.19 -31.21 2.92
CA VAL A 2 17.35 -30.05 3.23
C VAL A 2 17.20 -29.28 1.92
N ASP A 3 15.97 -29.15 1.43
CA ASP A 3 15.67 -28.28 0.30
C ASP A 3 15.83 -26.83 0.78
N PRO A 4 16.58 -25.98 0.08
CA PRO A 4 16.74 -24.59 0.47
C PRO A 4 15.39 -23.89 0.28
N GLU A 5 14.79 -23.43 1.37
CA GLU A 5 13.67 -22.49 1.34
C GLU A 5 14.00 -21.36 0.35
N SER A 6 13.21 -21.28 -0.72
CA SER A 6 13.39 -20.30 -1.79
C SER A 6 13.39 -18.88 -1.19
N PRO A 7 14.51 -18.14 -1.25
CA PRO A 7 14.56 -16.75 -0.79
C PRO A 7 13.70 -15.81 -1.67
N ASP A 8 13.18 -16.30 -2.79
CA ASP A 8 12.29 -15.58 -3.70
C ASP A 8 10.98 -15.11 -3.06
N ALA A 9 10.46 -15.82 -2.05
CA ALA A 9 9.20 -15.44 -1.40
C ALA A 9 9.34 -14.21 -0.50
N LEU A 10 10.50 -14.04 0.16
CA LEU A 10 10.78 -12.88 1.02
C LEU A 10 11.20 -11.65 0.22
N SER A 11 11.97 -11.84 -0.87
CA SER A 11 12.34 -10.74 -1.77
C SER A 11 11.15 -10.13 -2.50
N GLY A 12 10.09 -10.90 -2.76
CA GLY A 12 8.90 -10.40 -3.46
C GLY A 12 8.10 -9.36 -2.66
N GLY A 13 8.04 -9.50 -1.33
CA GLY A 13 7.39 -8.52 -0.45
C GLY A 13 8.16 -7.21 -0.39
N ASP A 14 9.45 -7.29 -0.08
CA ASP A 14 10.35 -6.12 0.01
C ASP A 14 10.45 -5.36 -1.33
N GLN A 15 10.52 -6.10 -2.45
CA GLN A 15 10.51 -5.51 -3.79
C GLN A 15 9.15 -4.88 -4.16
N ALA A 16 8.04 -5.47 -3.72
CA ALA A 16 6.72 -4.89 -3.94
C ALA A 16 6.52 -3.61 -3.12
N ASP A 17 6.99 -3.59 -1.88
CA ASP A 17 7.00 -2.41 -1.00
C ASP A 17 7.88 -1.28 -1.56
N ASP A 18 9.06 -1.61 -2.10
CA ASP A 18 9.93 -0.63 -2.78
C ASP A 18 9.27 -0.05 -4.04
N LEU A 19 8.62 -0.89 -4.85
CA LEU A 19 7.90 -0.45 -6.06
C LEU A 19 6.69 0.43 -5.69
N LEU A 20 5.96 0.07 -4.64
CA LEU A 20 4.86 0.88 -4.11
C LEU A 20 5.36 2.23 -3.60
N THR A 21 6.43 2.23 -2.80
CA THR A 21 7.07 3.44 -2.28
C THR A 21 7.49 4.37 -3.42
N ARG A 22 8.09 3.81 -4.46
CA ARG A 22 8.48 4.56 -5.65
C ARG A 22 7.29 5.12 -6.42
N ALA A 23 6.24 4.32 -6.65
CA ALA A 23 5.05 4.76 -7.38
C ALA A 23 4.33 5.90 -6.64
N VAL A 24 4.24 5.84 -5.30
CA VAL A 24 3.67 6.91 -4.47
C VAL A 24 4.54 8.17 -4.57
N ALA A 25 5.87 8.04 -4.48
CA ALA A 25 6.78 9.18 -4.60
C ALA A 25 6.68 9.85 -5.99
N GLU A 26 6.65 9.07 -7.08
CA GLU A 26 6.49 9.57 -8.45
C GLU A 26 5.15 10.29 -8.63
N ALA A 27 4.05 9.76 -8.07
CA ALA A 27 2.74 10.39 -8.12
C ALA A 27 2.70 11.73 -7.35
N LEU A 28 3.35 11.80 -6.18
CA LEU A 28 3.48 13.06 -5.43
C LEU A 28 4.31 14.10 -6.19
N VAL A 29 5.41 13.69 -6.85
CA VAL A 29 6.20 14.58 -7.72
C VAL A 29 5.39 15.06 -8.93
N ALA A 30 4.51 14.21 -9.47
CA ALA A 30 3.59 14.57 -10.54
C ALA A 30 2.45 15.51 -10.08
N GLY A 31 2.37 15.83 -8.78
CA GLY A 31 1.36 16.72 -8.20
C GLY A 31 0.00 16.05 -7.99
N MET A 32 -0.06 14.71 -7.95
CA MET A 32 -1.29 13.99 -7.63
C MET A 32 -1.65 14.15 -6.16
N SER A 33 -2.95 14.29 -5.88
CA SER A 33 -3.46 14.27 -4.52
C SER A 33 -3.48 12.85 -3.96
N TRP A 34 -3.49 12.71 -2.63
CA TRP A 34 -3.57 11.41 -1.96
C TRP A 34 -4.84 10.62 -2.33
N ALA A 35 -5.94 11.31 -2.62
CA ALA A 35 -7.16 10.68 -3.14
C ALA A 35 -6.94 10.03 -4.52
N GLN A 36 -6.18 10.68 -5.40
CA GLN A 36 -5.85 10.14 -6.73
C GLN A 36 -4.89 8.96 -6.64
N ILE A 37 -3.94 9.02 -5.69
CA ILE A 37 -3.02 7.90 -5.41
C ILE A 37 -3.82 6.71 -4.85
N ALA A 38 -4.69 6.92 -3.87
CA ALA A 38 -5.56 5.90 -3.30
C ALA A 38 -6.43 5.20 -4.36
N ALA A 39 -7.01 5.97 -5.29
CA ALA A 39 -7.80 5.42 -6.39
C ALA A 39 -6.98 4.50 -7.31
N GLN A 40 -5.72 4.84 -7.60
CA GLN A 40 -4.82 3.99 -8.39
C GLN A 40 -4.43 2.71 -7.64
N LEU A 41 -4.32 2.77 -6.31
CA LEU A 41 -4.03 1.62 -5.45
C LEU A 41 -5.28 0.76 -5.14
N GLY A 42 -6.47 1.20 -5.57
CA GLY A 42 -7.74 0.54 -5.26
C GLY A 42 -8.13 0.65 -3.78
N VAL A 43 -7.59 1.65 -3.08
CA VAL A 43 -7.91 1.94 -1.67
C VAL A 43 -9.24 2.68 -1.63
N PRO A 44 -10.25 2.17 -0.90
CA PRO A 44 -11.52 2.85 -0.78
C PRO A 44 -11.36 4.18 0.00
N PRO A 45 -12.23 5.17 -0.23
CA PRO A 45 -12.21 6.40 0.55
C PRO A 45 -12.41 6.12 2.04
N PRO A 46 -11.73 6.85 2.93
CA PRO A 46 -11.96 6.72 4.37
C PRO A 46 -13.43 6.97 4.70
N THR A 47 -14.03 6.02 5.40
CA THR A 47 -15.34 6.15 6.03
C THR A 47 -15.20 6.94 7.34
N GLY A 48 -15.09 8.26 7.22
CA GLY A 48 -15.21 9.20 8.33
C GLY A 48 -16.65 9.73 8.48
N PRO A 49 -17.08 10.13 9.69
CA PRO A 49 -18.45 10.62 9.95
C PRO A 49 -18.81 11.93 9.24
N ASP A 50 -17.81 12.64 8.70
CA ASP A 50 -18.00 13.85 7.93
C ASP A 50 -17.23 13.71 6.60
N HIS A 51 -17.96 13.57 5.49
CA HIS A 51 -17.38 13.69 4.14
C HIS A 51 -16.93 15.13 3.82
N ALA A 52 -16.96 16.03 4.81
CA ALA A 52 -16.47 17.39 4.72
C ALA A 52 -14.92 17.39 4.64
N ALA A 53 -14.44 17.13 3.43
CA ALA A 53 -13.03 17.13 3.03
C ALA A 53 -12.15 16.19 3.86
N VAL A 54 -12.15 14.91 3.44
CA VAL A 54 -11.09 13.97 3.82
C VAL A 54 -9.74 14.64 3.60
N THR A 55 -8.97 14.75 4.67
CA THR A 55 -7.64 15.37 4.65
C THR A 55 -6.62 14.45 4.00
N ASP A 56 -5.52 15.03 3.53
CA ASP A 56 -4.38 14.27 3.00
C ASP A 56 -3.85 13.25 4.01
N GLN A 57 -3.90 13.57 5.31
CA GLN A 57 -3.48 12.67 6.38
C GLN A 57 -4.42 11.45 6.51
N GLU A 58 -5.74 11.66 6.44
CA GLU A 58 -6.69 10.54 6.50
C GLU A 58 -6.54 9.61 5.29
N TRP A 59 -6.22 10.16 4.11
CA TRP A 59 -5.87 9.33 2.96
C TRP A 59 -4.60 8.53 3.16
N GLN A 60 -3.54 9.13 3.70
CA GLN A 60 -2.29 8.42 4.02
C GLN A 60 -2.54 7.28 5.02
N GLU A 61 -3.27 7.54 6.10
CA GLU A 61 -3.57 6.53 7.12
C GLU A 61 -4.41 5.38 6.56
N THR A 62 -5.34 5.67 5.65
CA THR A 62 -6.17 4.66 4.98
C THR A 62 -5.34 3.78 4.05
N ILE A 63 -4.45 4.38 3.25
CA ILE A 63 -3.52 3.65 2.39
C ILE A 63 -2.63 2.74 3.24
N VAL A 64 -2.00 3.29 4.29
CA VAL A 64 -1.13 2.51 5.19
C VAL A 64 -1.89 1.35 5.85
N THR A 65 -3.11 1.60 6.34
CA THR A 65 -3.92 0.56 6.99
C THR A 65 -4.30 -0.56 6.01
N GLN A 66 -4.69 -0.21 4.79
CA GLN A 66 -5.04 -1.18 3.76
C GLN A 66 -3.83 -2.02 3.34
N GLU A 67 -2.69 -1.38 3.08
CA GLU A 67 -1.48 -2.09 2.65
C GLU A 67 -0.90 -2.95 3.78
N ASN A 68 -0.91 -2.47 5.03
CA ASN A 68 -0.57 -3.28 6.20
C ASN A 68 -1.54 -4.45 6.42
N ALA A 69 -2.81 -4.34 6.04
CA ALA A 69 -3.77 -5.45 6.10
C ALA A 69 -3.56 -6.48 4.97
N ARG A 70 -2.92 -6.09 3.86
CA ARG A 70 -2.48 -7.02 2.81
C ARG A 70 -1.22 -7.79 3.21
N ALA A 71 -0.32 -7.17 3.97
CA ALA A 71 0.93 -7.80 4.43
C ALA A 71 0.76 -9.19 5.09
N PRO A 72 -0.18 -9.42 6.04
CA PRO A 72 -0.37 -10.75 6.63
C PRO A 72 -1.01 -11.75 5.66
N ARG A 73 -1.75 -11.32 4.63
CA ARG A 73 -2.32 -12.23 3.62
C ARG A 73 -1.26 -12.80 2.68
N LEU A 74 -0.14 -12.10 2.52
CA LEU A 74 1.02 -12.62 1.80
C LEU A 74 1.73 -13.72 2.63
N ASN A 75 1.70 -13.60 3.96
CA ASN A 75 2.31 -14.56 4.89
C ASN A 75 1.43 -15.78 5.22
N ASP A 76 0.13 -15.74 4.94
CA ASP A 76 -0.84 -16.81 5.29
C ASP A 76 -1.18 -17.75 4.12
N GLN A 77 -0.55 -17.57 2.95
CA GLN A 77 -0.73 -18.45 1.77
C GLN A 77 0.25 -19.65 1.72
N THR A 78 0.91 -19.99 2.83
CA THR A 78 1.76 -21.19 2.98
C THR A 78 0.98 -22.47 3.25
#